data_AF-A0A4P6TK73-F1
#
_entry.id   AF-A0A4P6TK73-F1
#
_cell.length_a   1.000
_cell.length_b   1.000
_cell.length_c   1.000
_cell.angle_alpha   90.00
_cell.angle_beta   90.00
_cell.angle_gamma   90.00
#
_symmetry.space_group_name_H-M   'P 1'
#
loop_
_entity.id
_entity.type
_entity.pdbx_description
1 polymer ?
#
loop_
_entity_poly.entity_id
_entity_poly.type
_entity_poly.pdbx_seq_one_letter_code
_entity_poly.pdbx_strand_id
1 'polypeptide(L)'
;MPRNELLIFRILRILRTRQVQYLDEQQIMTAMRREMGNEVNESIIQEHLRYMQQHGLLKPVNLKRHGNGYALDWAGYDYLDAS
;
A
#
# COMPACT_ATOMS: atom_id res chain seq x y z
N MET A 1 -14.99 6.24 4.33
CA MET A 1 -14.95 6.35 2.85
C MET A 1 -15.56 5.11 2.21
N PRO A 2 -16.14 5.20 0.99
CA PRO A 2 -16.40 4.00 0.20
C PRO A 2 -15.07 3.29 -0.10
N ARG A 3 -15.06 1.96 0.00
CA ARG A 3 -13.89 1.12 -0.27
C ARG A 3 -13.47 1.29 -1.73
N ASN A 4 -12.34 1.96 -1.97
CA ASN A 4 -11.79 2.08 -3.33
C ASN A 4 -10.92 0.85 -3.64
N GLU A 5 -11.57 -0.21 -4.13
CA GLU A 5 -10.92 -1.49 -4.43
C GLU A 5 -9.78 -1.35 -5.46
N LEU A 6 -9.91 -0.42 -6.42
CA LEU A 6 -8.87 -0.12 -7.39
C LEU A 6 -7.60 0.42 -6.70
N LEU A 7 -7.77 1.29 -5.71
CA LEU A 7 -6.65 1.88 -4.97
C LEU A 7 -5.94 0.82 -4.11
N ILE A 8 -6.71 -0.04 -3.43
CA ILE A 8 -6.19 -1.16 -2.65
C ILE A 8 -5.38 -2.10 -3.54
N PHE A 9 -5.95 -2.52 -4.68
CA PHE A 9 -5.27 -3.39 -5.63
C PHE A 9 -3.95 -2.78 -6.13
N ARG A 10 -3.94 -1.49 -6.47
CA ARG A 10 -2.72 -0.79 -6.94
C ARG A 10 -1.63 -0.74 -5.88
N ILE A 11 -1.97 -0.41 -4.62
CA ILE A 11 -1.00 -0.39 -3.51
C ILE A 11 -0.38 -1.78 -3.34
N LEU A 12 -1.21 -2.83 -3.31
CA LEU A 12 -0.74 -4.21 -3.22
C LEU A 12 0.14 -4.60 -4.42
N ARG A 13 -0.25 -4.21 -5.64
CA ARG A 13 0.51 -4.46 -6.86
C ARG A 13 1.87 -3.78 -6.86
N ILE A 14 1.97 -2.56 -6.33
CA ILE A 14 3.24 -1.82 -6.19
C ILE A 14 4.19 -2.58 -5.25
N LEU A 15 3.67 -3.06 -4.12
CA LEU A 15 4.44 -3.87 -3.17
C LEU A 15 4.91 -5.20 -3.80
N ARG A 16 4.04 -5.88 -4.55
CA ARG A 16 4.38 -7.15 -5.24
C ARG A 16 5.41 -6.94 -6.35
N THR A 17 5.20 -5.94 -7.21
CA THR A 17 6.03 -5.68 -8.40
C THR A 17 7.48 -5.40 -8.05
N ARG A 18 7.72 -4.66 -6.96
CA ARG A 18 9.09 -4.33 -6.57
C ARG A 18 9.82 -5.50 -5.88
N GLN A 19 9.16 -6.64 -5.62
CA GLN A 19 9.70 -7.79 -4.89
C GLN A 19 10.44 -7.42 -3.58
N VAL A 20 10.09 -6.28 -2.98
CA VAL A 20 10.75 -5.80 -1.77
C VAL A 20 10.02 -6.37 -0.57
N GLN A 21 10.76 -6.71 0.47
CA GLN A 21 10.16 -7.14 1.74
C GLN A 21 9.25 -6.08 2.35
N TYR A 22 9.48 -4.80 2.06
CA TYR A 22 8.67 -3.67 2.51
C TYR A 22 8.91 -2.44 1.63
N LEU A 23 7.97 -1.50 1.63
CA LEU A 23 8.15 -0.15 1.13
C LEU A 23 7.83 0.85 2.23
N ASP A 24 8.65 1.90 2.35
CA ASP A 24 8.27 3.05 3.19
C ASP A 24 7.11 3.83 2.58
N GLU A 25 6.39 4.58 3.42
CA GLU A 25 5.24 5.38 3.00
C GLU A 25 5.59 6.33 1.85
N GLN A 26 6.76 6.96 1.88
CA GLN A 26 7.22 7.89 0.83
C GLN A 26 7.40 7.19 -0.52
N GLN A 27 7.96 5.99 -0.53
CA GLN A 27 8.07 5.18 -1.74
C GLN A 27 6.70 4.77 -2.30
N ILE A 28 5.75 4.41 -1.42
CA ILE A 28 4.38 4.09 -1.84
C ILE A 28 3.71 5.32 -2.44
N MET A 29 3.80 6.48 -1.78
CA MET A 29 3.25 7.74 -2.28
C MET A 29 3.85 8.15 -3.63
N THR A 30 5.17 8.02 -3.77
CA THR A 30 5.87 8.32 -5.03
C THR A 30 5.42 7.38 -6.16
N ALA A 31 5.27 6.09 -5.86
CA ALA A 31 4.80 5.12 -6.84
C ALA A 31 3.33 5.34 -7.25
N MET A 32 2.47 5.68 -6.28
CA MET A 32 1.06 6.00 -6.52
C MET A 32 0.91 7.27 -7.37
N ARG A 33 1.66 8.34 -7.08
CA ARG A 33 1.67 9.55 -7.92
C ARG A 33 2.15 9.26 -9.34
N ARG A 34 3.09 8.32 -9.51
CA ARG A 34 3.57 7.92 -10.85
C ARG A 34 2.52 7.14 -11.63
N GLU A 35 1.72 6.29 -10.99
CA GLU A 35 0.67 5.50 -11.66
C GLU A 35 -0.65 6.27 -11.88
N MET A 36 -1.03 7.16 -10.96
CA MET A 36 -2.34 7.83 -10.97
C MET A 36 -2.26 9.36 -11.11
N GLY A 37 -1.06 9.92 -11.28
CA GLY A 37 -0.87 11.37 -11.36
C GLY A 37 -1.34 12.10 -10.10
N ASN A 38 -1.93 13.27 -10.29
CA ASN A 38 -2.44 14.12 -9.21
C ASN A 38 -3.87 13.75 -8.77
N GLU A 39 -4.44 12.63 -9.26
CA GLU A 39 -5.79 12.20 -8.89
C GLU A 39 -5.87 11.68 -7.45
N VAL A 40 -4.74 11.32 -6.84
CA VAL A 40 -4.70 10.76 -5.49
C VAL A 40 -3.91 11.65 -4.55
N ASN A 41 -4.62 12.20 -3.56
CA ASN A 41 -4.02 12.97 -2.48
C ASN A 41 -3.37 12.06 -1.42
N GLU A 42 -2.32 12.59 -0.78
CA GLU A 42 -1.57 11.91 0.27
C GLU A 42 -2.46 11.40 1.42
N SER A 43 -3.40 12.23 1.88
CA SER A 43 -4.35 11.84 2.94
C SER A 43 -5.19 10.62 2.55
N ILE A 44 -5.56 10.49 1.28
CA ILE A 44 -6.36 9.35 0.79
C ILE A 44 -5.53 8.08 0.83
N ILE A 45 -4.26 8.16 0.41
CA ILE A 45 -3.32 7.02 0.44
C ILE A 45 -3.10 6.57 1.88
N GLN A 46 -2.84 7.51 2.80
CA GLN A 46 -2.64 7.21 4.21
C GLN A 46 -3.87 6.57 4.86
N GLU A 47 -5.08 7.06 4.55
CA GLU A 47 -6.32 6.44 5.04
C GLU A 47 -6.46 4.99 4.54
N HIS A 48 -6.15 4.73 3.26
CA HIS A 48 -6.20 3.39 2.70
C HIS A 48 -5.11 2.47 3.24
N LEU A 49 -3.90 2.97 3.48
CA LEU A 49 -2.82 2.20 4.12
C LEU A 49 -3.24 1.76 5.53
N ARG A 50 -3.85 2.66 6.32
CA ARG A 50 -4.38 2.31 7.64
C ARG A 50 -5.50 1.30 7.55
N TYR A 51 -6.45 1.48 6.62
CA TYR A 51 -7.52 0.51 6.39
C TYR A 51 -6.95 -0.88 6.04
N MET A 52 -6.02 -0.94 5.08
CA MET A 52 -5.40 -2.19 4.65
C MET A 52 -4.63 -2.87 5.79
N GLN A 53 -4.00 -2.10 6.67
CA GLN A 53 -3.34 -2.61 7.87
C GLN A 53 -4.37 -3.18 8.88
N GLN A 54 -5.47 -2.47 9.13
CA GLN A 54 -6.54 -2.92 10.03
C GLN A 54 -7.22 -4.19 9.55
N HIS A 55 -7.27 -4.39 8.23
CA HIS A 55 -7.86 -5.55 7.58
C HIS A 55 -6.86 -6.68 7.28
N GLY A 56 -5.61 -6.60 7.76
CA GLY A 56 -4.61 -7.65 7.60
C GLY A 56 -4.09 -7.84 6.17
N LEU A 57 -4.30 -6.86 5.28
CA LEU A 57 -3.72 -6.88 3.93
C LEU A 57 -2.25 -6.43 3.94
N LEU A 58 -1.89 -5.57 4.89
CA LEU A 58 -0.55 -5.06 5.09
C LEU A 58 -0.10 -5.28 6.52
N LYS A 59 1.19 -5.58 6.70
CA LYS A 59 1.86 -5.56 8.00
C LYS A 59 2.76 -4.34 8.12
N PRO A 60 2.74 -3.61 9.24
CA PRO A 60 3.65 -2.50 9.47
C PRO A 60 5.07 -3.03 9.71
N VAL A 61 6.06 -2.32 9.17
CA VAL A 61 7.49 -2.59 9.35
C VAL A 61 8.13 -1.34 9.92
N ASN A 62 8.74 -1.45 11.10
CA ASN A 62 9.40 -0.31 11.71
C ASN A 62 10.75 -0.05 11.03
N LEU A 63 10.86 1.05 10.28
CA LEU A 63 12.09 1.44 9.60
C LEU A 63 12.77 2.53 10.43
N LYS A 64 13.82 2.14 11.17
CA LYS A 64 14.59 3.02 12.07
C LYS A 64 15.03 4.37 11.45
N ARG A 65 15.11 4.49 10.12
CA ARG A 65 15.55 5.70 9.41
C ARG A 65 14.49 6.40 8.56
N HIS A 66 13.40 5.74 8.19
CA HIS A 66 12.44 6.26 7.20
C HIS A 66 10.99 6.27 7.70
N GLY A 67 10.76 5.95 8.98
CA GLY A 67 9.43 5.95 9.58
C GLY A 67 8.70 4.62 9.40
N ASN A 68 7.41 4.69 9.05
CA ASN A 68 6.58 3.50 8.87
C ASN A 68 6.80 2.90 7.47
N GLY A 69 7.21 1.63 7.47
CA GLY A 69 7.18 0.77 6.31
C GLY A 69 5.92 -0.09 6.30
N TYR A 70 5.55 -0.54 5.11
CA TYR A 70 4.45 -1.46 4.90
C TYR A 70 4.94 -2.63 4.04
N ALA A 71 4.58 -3.83 4.46
CA ALA A 71 4.84 -5.06 3.73
C ALA A 71 3.53 -5.76 3.43
N LEU A 72 3.50 -6.55 2.36
CA LEU A 72 2.39 -7.45 2.09
C LEU A 72 2.26 -8.46 3.22
N ASP A 73 1.02 -8.66 3.66
CA ASP A 73 0.65 -9.76 4.53
C ASP A 73 -0.10 -10.84 3.75
N TRP A 74 -0.34 -12.00 4.37
CA TRP A 74 -0.91 -13.17 3.70
C TRP A 74 -2.23 -12.87 2.98
N ALA A 75 -3.15 -12.12 3.62
CA ALA A 75 -4.41 -11.74 3.00
C ALA A 75 -4.20 -10.76 1.82
N GLY A 76 -3.13 -9.96 1.83
CA GLY A 76 -2.76 -9.10 0.72
C GLY A 76 -2.27 -9.89 -0.49
N TYR A 77 -1.58 -11.02 -0.27
CA TYR A 77 -1.21 -11.93 -1.35
C TYR A 77 -2.42 -12.66 -1.92
N ASP A 78 -3.31 -13.18 -1.07
CA ASP A 78 -4.54 -13.84 -1.47
C ASP A 78 -5.44 -12.91 -2.30
N TYR A 79 -5.58 -11.66 -1.85
CA TYR A 79 -6.33 -10.63 -2.57
C TYR A 79 -5.79 -10.34 -3.98
N LEU A 80 -4.47 -10.36 -4.14
CA LEU A 80 -3.81 -10.16 -5.44
C LEU A 80 -3.87 -11.39 -6.36
N ASP A 81 -4.13 -12.58 -5.82
CA ASP A 81 -4.29 -13.80 -6.61
C ASP A 81 -5.74 -13.98 -7.06
N ALA A 82 -6.69 -13.52 -6.25
CA ALA A 82 -8.13 -13.61 -6.52
C ALA A 82 -8.69 -12.48 -7.41
N SER A 83 -7.93 -11.42 -7.70
CA SER A 83 -8.32 -10.27 -8.55
C SER A 83 -7.63 -10.27 -9.91
#